data_AF-A0A354XF98-F1
#
_entry.id   AF-A0A354XF98-F1
#
_cell.length_a   1.000
_cell.length_b   1.000
_cell.length_c   1.000
_cell.angle_alpha   90.00
_cell.angle_beta   90.00
_cell.angle_gamma   90.00
#
_symmetry.space_group_name_H-M   'P 1'
#
loop_
_entity.id
_entity.type
_entity.pdbx_description
1 polymer ?
#
loop_
_entity_poly.entity_id
_entity_poly.type
_entity_poly.pdbx_seq_one_letter_code
_entity_poly.pdbx_strand_id
1 'polypeptide(L)' 'DIHPDPAFAKVQLEQPVSLAQASQLLDVSQSALAELNPGLLNGSLDPRSAQTLLVPEEVDTQVLAQLSQS' A
#
# COMPACT_ATOMS: atom_id res chain seq x y z
N ASP A 1 -2.84 -27.63 -7.48
CA ASP A 1 -2.07 -26.81 -6.54
C ASP A 1 -2.68 -25.43 -6.58
N ILE A 2 -3.43 -25.03 -5.54
CA ILE A 2 -3.96 -23.67 -5.45
C ILE A 2 -3.04 -23.03 -4.44
N HIS A 3 -2.02 -22.31 -4.91
CA HIS A 3 -1.21 -21.45 -4.06
C HIS A 3 -2.16 -20.36 -3.54
N PRO A 4 -2.54 -20.37 -2.24
CA PRO A 4 -3.28 -19.28 -1.66
C PRO A 4 -2.26 -18.24 -1.20
N ASP A 5 -1.37 -17.83 -2.10
CA ASP A 5 -0.51 -16.70 -1.78
C ASP A 5 -1.45 -15.50 -1.63
N PRO A 6 -1.35 -14.78 -0.50
CA PRO A 6 -2.24 -13.66 -0.25
C PRO A 6 -1.96 -12.62 -1.33
N ALA A 7 -2.96 -12.37 -2.19
CA ALA A 7 -2.85 -11.43 -3.31
C ALA A 7 -2.47 -9.98 -2.93
N PHE A 8 -2.29 -9.70 -1.63
CA PHE A 8 -1.91 -8.41 -1.10
C PHE A 8 -0.95 -8.54 0.09
N ALA A 9 0.09 -7.70 0.08
CA ALA A 9 0.96 -7.42 1.21
C ALA A 9 0.39 -6.28 2.07
N LYS A 10 0.72 -6.30 3.36
CA LYS A 10 0.35 -5.23 4.31
C LYS A 10 1.61 -4.50 4.73
N VAL A 11 1.67 -3.20 4.47
CA VAL A 11 2.79 -2.34 4.86
C VAL A 11 2.32 -1.45 5.99
N GLN A 12 3.04 -1.48 7.12
CA GLN A 12 2.85 -0.45 8.13
C GLN A 12 3.58 0.81 7.71
N LEU A 13 2.85 1.91 7.60
CA LEU A 13 3.40 3.22 7.31
C LEU A 13 3.68 3.94 8.62
N GLU A 14 4.93 4.38 8.80
CA GLU A 14 5.31 5.22 9.93
C GLU A 14 4.85 6.68 9.74
N GLN A 15 4.60 7.09 8.49
CA GLN A 15 4.17 8.44 8.14
C GLN A 15 3.02 8.46 7.12
N PRO A 16 2.28 9.58 6.99
CA PRO A 16 1.23 9.71 5.99
C PRO A 16 1.81 9.69 4.58
N VAL A 17 1.53 8.62 3.83
CA VAL A 17 1.79 8.51 2.40
C VAL A 17 0.46 8.65 1.63
N SER A 18 0.48 9.45 0.56
CA SER A 18 -0.64 9.54 -0.38
C SER A 18 -0.58 8.41 -1.40
N LEU A 19 -1.74 7.97 -1.90
CA LEU A 19 -1.80 6.95 -2.96
C LEU A 19 -0.98 7.31 -4.20
N ALA A 20 -0.87 8.61 -4.52
CA ALA A 20 -0.05 9.06 -5.63
C ALA A 20 1.43 8.71 -5.44
N GLN A 21 1.98 8.98 -4.26
CA GLN A 21 3.36 8.62 -3.96
C GLN A 21 3.54 7.10 -3.90
N ALA A 22 2.63 6.38 -3.25
CA ALA A 22 2.65 4.92 -3.20
C ALA A 22 2.62 4.33 -4.62
N SER A 23 1.72 4.80 -5.50
CA SER A 23 1.61 4.33 -6.88
C SER A 23 2.89 4.49 -7.68
N GLN A 24 3.62 5.59 -7.47
CA GLN A 24 4.88 5.84 -8.16
C GLN A 24 6.01 4.97 -7.62
N LEU A 25 6.03 4.71 -6.31
CA LEU A 25 7.05 3.88 -5.68
C LEU A 25 6.86 2.40 -6.01
N LEU A 26 5.60 1.95 -5.98
CA LEU A 26 5.19 0.57 -6.16
C LEU A 26 5.02 0.16 -7.62
N ASP A 27 5.14 1.11 -8.55
CA ASP A 27 4.86 0.94 -9.99
C ASP A 27 3.48 0.32 -10.28
N VAL A 28 2.48 0.64 -9.44
CA VAL A 28 1.10 0.15 -9.57
C VAL A 28 0.13 1.29 -9.71
N SER A 29 -0.98 1.01 -10.39
CA SER A 29 -2.02 2.01 -10.63
C SER A 29 -2.64 2.51 -9.32
N GLN A 30 -2.81 3.83 -9.23
CA GLN A 30 -3.50 4.49 -8.12
C GLN A 30 -4.89 3.90 -7.87
N SER A 31 -5.61 3.54 -8.94
CA SER A 31 -6.92 2.88 -8.89
C SER A 31 -6.85 1.52 -8.22
N ALA A 32 -5.88 0.68 -8.58
CA ALA A 32 -5.69 -0.63 -7.97
C ALA A 32 -5.37 -0.51 -6.47
N LEU A 33 -4.52 0.45 -6.10
CA LEU A 33 -4.26 0.73 -4.69
C LEU A 33 -5.50 1.27 -3.96
N ALA A 34 -6.33 2.11 -4.60
CA ALA A 34 -7.57 2.60 -4.00
C ALA A 34 -8.60 1.49 -3.79
N GLU A 35 -8.69 0.53 -4.71
CA GLU A 35 -9.53 -0.66 -4.59
C GLU A 35 -9.09 -1.56 -3.44
N LEU A 36 -7.77 -1.70 -3.25
CA LEU A 36 -7.20 -2.44 -2.13
C LEU A 36 -7.32 -1.69 -0.79
N ASN A 37 -7.37 -0.35 -0.83
CA ASN A 37 -7.46 0.49 0.36
C ASN A 37 -8.72 1.36 0.34
N PRO A 38 -9.92 0.77 0.51
CA PRO A 38 -11.17 1.53 0.55
C PRO A 38 -11.27 2.45 1.78
N GLY A 39 -10.43 2.23 2.80
CA GLY A 39 -10.36 3.06 4.01
C GLY A 39 -9.67 4.40 3.83
N LEU A 40 -9.20 4.73 2.62
CA LEU A 40 -8.50 5.98 2.34
C LEU A 40 -9.49 7.11 2.10
N LEU A 41 -9.57 8.02 3.07
CA LEU A 41 -10.31 9.25 2.90
C LEU A 41 -9.53 10.16 1.95
N ASN A 42 -10.08 10.43 0.76
CA ASN A 42 -9.50 11.30 -0.27
C ASN A 42 -8.12 10.87 -0.80
N GLY A 43 -7.79 9.58 -0.77
CA GLY A 43 -6.52 9.06 -1.30
C GLY A 43 -5.30 9.30 -0.41
N SER A 44 -5.51 9.64 0.87
CA SER A 44 -4.47 9.71 1.88
C SER A 44 -4.80 8.81 3.07
N LEU A 45 -3.79 8.11 3.59
CA LEU A 45 -3.90 7.42 4.89
C LEU A 45 -3.92 8.46 5.99
N ASP A 46 -4.92 8.40 6.86
CA ASP A 46 -4.89 9.13 8.12
C ASP A 46 -4.09 8.31 9.15
N PRO A 47 -2.91 8.79 9.59
CA PRO A 47 -2.01 8.04 10.45
C PRO A 47 -2.55 7.81 11.86
N ARG A 48 -3.69 8.42 12.22
CA ARG A 48 -4.38 8.20 13.51
C ARG A 48 -5.42 7.08 13.44
N SER A 49 -5.81 6.64 12.24
CA SER A 49 -6.89 5.66 12.06
C SER A 49 -6.44 4.39 11.33
N ALA A 50 -5.55 4.50 10.35
CA ALA A 50 -4.99 3.33 9.67
C ALA A 50 -3.54 3.61 9.29
N GLN A 51 -2.61 2.94 9.97
CA GLN A 51 -1.18 2.94 9.62
C GLN A 51 -0.83 1.78 8.69
N THR A 52 -1.82 1.16 8.03
CA THR A 52 -1.59 -0.05 7.23
C THR A 52 -2.07 0.17 5.80
N LEU A 53 -1.14 0.12 4.86
CA LEU A 53 -1.38 0.15 3.42
C LEU A 53 -1.40 -1.28 2.88
N LEU A 54 -2.49 -1.64 2.22
CA LEU A 54 -2.62 -2.87 1.44
C LEU A 54 -2.07 -2.62 0.04
N VAL A 55 -1.13 -3.45 -0.40
CA VAL A 55 -0.54 -3.36 -1.74
C VAL A 55 -0.55 -4.74 -2.38
N PRO A 56 -0.51 -4.85 -3.71
CA PRO A 56 -0.41 -6.15 -4.36
C PRO A 56 0.83 -6.94 -3.89
N GLU A 57 0.74 -8.26 -3.88
CA GLU A 57 1.87 -9.17 -3.58
C GLU A 57 3.04 -8.99 -4.55
N GLU A 58 2.75 -8.73 -5.82
CA GLU A 58 3.72 -8.56 -6.91
C GLU A 58 4.69 -7.39 -6.70
N VAL A 59 4.48 -6.59 -5.66
CA VAL A 59 5.33 -5.47 -5.30
C VAL A 59 6.64 -5.95 -4.65
N ASP A 60 7.75 -5.37 -5.12
CA ASP A 60 9.07 -5.57 -4.54
C ASP A 60 9.15 -5.26 -3.04
N THR A 61 9.66 -6.22 -2.27
CA THR A 61 9.90 -6.08 -0.82
C THR A 61 10.80 -4.89 -0.45
N GLN A 62 11.72 -4.49 -1.33
CA GLN A 62 12.55 -3.30 -1.15
C GLN A 62 11.72 -2.01 -1.18
N VAL A 63 10.67 -1.96 -2.01
CA VAL A 63 9.75 -0.82 -2.07
C VAL A 63 8.85 -0.80 -0.84
N LEU A 64 8.37 -1.97 -0.39
CA LEU A 64 7.62 -2.10 0.87
C LEU A 64 8.40 -1.54 2.06
N ALA A 65 9.70 -1.88 2.14
CA ALA A 65 10.58 -1.38 3.18
C ALA A 65 10.80 0.13 3.11
N GLN A 66 10.90 0.70 1.90
CA GLN A 66 11.01 2.15 1.71
C GLN A 66 9.74 2.88 2.15
N LEU A 67 8.56 2.34 1.85
CA LEU A 67 7.29 2.92 2.29
C LEU A 67 7.10 2.88 3.81
N SER A 68 7.60 1.83 4.44
CA SER A 68 7.54 1.70 5.89
C SER A 68 8.43 2.74 6.57
N GLN A 69 9.65 2.98 6.05
CA GLN A 69 10.65 3.87 6.65
C GLN A 69 10.64 5.32 6.13
N SER A 70 9.79 5.64 5.15
CA SER A 70 9.82 6.95 4.52
C SER A 70 9.33 8.03 5.46
#